data_AF-A0A8D2LFC1-F1
#
_entry.id   AF-A0A8D2LFC1-F1
#
_cell.length_a   1.000
_cell.length_b   1.000
_cell.length_c   1.000
_cell.angle_alpha   90.00
_cell.angle_beta   90.00
_cell.angle_gamma   90.00
#
_symmetry.space_group_name_H-M   'P 1'
#
loop_
_entity.id
_entity.type
_entity.pdbx_description
1 polymer ?
#
loop_
_entity_poly.entity_id
_entity_poly.type
_entity_poly.pdbx_seq_one_letter_code
_entity_poly.pdbx_strand_id
1 'polypeptide(L)'
;MKHMPGPHQTEDVTPSFHEENLLHSVLDLFGAGTETTSTTLRWALLYMALHPDIQARVQEEIDSVIGQSRLPALEDRDRMPYTNAVIHEVQRFSNIVPLNVPRVATKDTTLAGFFLPKRFLASIFPWTGGSRVLPTPP
;
A
#
# COMPACT_ATOMS: atom_id res chain seq x y z
N MET A 1 -9.83 -27.66 -52.05
CA MET A 1 -10.56 -26.41 -51.81
C MET A 1 -9.93 -25.70 -50.62
N LYS A 2 -9.17 -24.63 -50.86
CA LYS A 2 -8.68 -23.70 -49.83
C LYS A 2 -9.84 -22.74 -49.51
N HIS A 3 -10.21 -22.61 -48.23
CA HIS A 3 -11.00 -21.49 -47.71
C HIS A 3 -10.67 -21.33 -46.22
N MET A 4 -9.63 -20.54 -45.93
CA MET A 4 -9.65 -19.13 -45.50
C MET A 4 -9.87 -18.99 -43.99
N PRO A 5 -8.84 -18.60 -43.21
CA PRO A 5 -9.05 -18.13 -41.85
C PRO A 5 -9.82 -16.81 -41.89
N GLY A 6 -10.85 -16.71 -41.04
CA GLY A 6 -11.66 -15.50 -40.87
C GLY A 6 -10.80 -14.30 -40.44
N PRO A 7 -11.34 -13.07 -40.56
CA PRO A 7 -10.58 -11.86 -40.31
C PRO A 7 -10.01 -11.90 -38.90
N HIS A 8 -8.68 -11.75 -38.80
CA HIS A 8 -8.05 -11.33 -37.57
C HIS A 8 -8.79 -10.07 -37.12
N GLN A 9 -9.57 -10.17 -36.05
CA GLN A 9 -10.03 -9.00 -35.33
C GLN A 9 -8.75 -8.34 -34.80
N THR A 10 -8.25 -7.36 -35.55
CA THR A 10 -7.32 -6.38 -35.02
C THR A 10 -8.05 -5.74 -33.86
N GLU A 11 -7.68 -6.09 -32.63
CA GLU A 11 -8.04 -5.33 -31.45
C GLU A 11 -7.72 -3.88 -31.78
N ASP A 12 -8.75 -3.04 -31.81
CA ASP A 12 -8.60 -1.60 -32.02
C ASP A 12 -7.93 -1.08 -30.74
N VAL A 13 -6.59 -1.10 -30.73
CA VAL A 13 -5.79 -0.66 -29.59
C VAL A 13 -5.93 0.86 -29.53
N THR A 14 -6.94 1.32 -28.78
CA THR A 14 -6.99 2.72 -28.38
C THR A 14 -5.69 3.02 -27.61
N PRO A 15 -4.91 4.05 -28.01
CA PRO A 15 -3.69 4.39 -27.32
C PRO A 15 -4.00 4.67 -25.85
N SER A 16 -3.36 3.99 -24.90
CA SER A 16 -3.67 4.17 -23.48
C SER A 16 -3.40 5.58 -22.95
N PHE A 17 -2.58 6.36 -23.65
CA PHE A 17 -2.23 7.74 -23.33
C PHE A 17 -3.11 8.72 -24.10
N HIS A 18 -4.27 9.05 -23.52
CA HIS A 18 -5.18 10.10 -23.98
C HIS A 18 -5.71 10.93 -22.79
N GLU A 19 -6.29 12.09 -23.08
CA GLU A 19 -6.68 13.10 -22.08
C GLU A 19 -7.62 12.55 -20.99
N GLU A 20 -8.62 11.74 -21.37
CA GLU A 20 -9.54 11.13 -20.40
C GLU A 20 -8.83 10.19 -19.41
N ASN A 21 -7.90 9.34 -19.88
CA ASN A 21 -7.12 8.48 -18.98
C ASN A 21 -6.15 9.29 -18.11
N LEU A 22 -5.62 10.41 -18.61
CA LEU A 22 -4.83 11.34 -17.81
C LEU A 22 -5.68 11.92 -16.67
N LEU A 23 -6.89 12.38 -16.97
CA LEU A 23 -7.81 12.89 -15.95
C LEU A 23 -8.13 11.83 -14.88
N HIS A 24 -8.46 10.60 -15.29
CA HIS A 24 -8.67 9.49 -14.36
C HIS A 24 -7.44 9.18 -13.52
N SER A 25 -6.26 9.15 -14.12
CA SER A 25 -5.01 8.88 -13.41
C SER A 25 -4.70 9.94 -12.34
N VAL A 26 -5.00 11.21 -12.64
CA VAL A 26 -4.83 12.31 -11.68
C VAL A 26 -5.81 12.17 -10.52
N LEU A 27 -7.08 11.87 -10.80
CA LEU A 27 -8.09 11.64 -9.77
C LEU A 27 -7.73 10.46 -8.86
N ASP A 28 -7.27 9.35 -9.46
CA ASP A 28 -6.80 8.18 -8.72
C ASP A 28 -5.60 8.52 -7.83
N LEU A 29 -4.64 9.31 -8.32
CA LEU A 29 -3.47 9.73 -7.54
C LEU A 29 -3.87 10.56 -6.30
N PHE A 30 -4.79 11.52 -6.46
CA PHE A 30 -5.28 12.32 -5.33
C PHE A 30 -6.11 11.46 -4.36
N GLY A 31 -7.04 10.66 -4.87
CA GLY A 31 -7.89 9.81 -4.03
C GLY A 31 -7.09 8.79 -3.23
N ALA A 32 -6.20 8.06 -3.89
CA ALA A 32 -5.36 7.05 -3.24
C ALA A 32 -4.31 7.69 -2.31
N GLY A 33 -3.71 8.81 -2.71
CA GLY A 33 -2.59 9.43 -2.00
C GLY A 33 -2.98 10.29 -0.80
N THR A 34 -4.13 10.96 -0.83
CA THR A 34 -4.51 11.94 0.22
C THR A 34 -5.09 11.26 1.46
N GLU A 35 -6.16 10.46 1.32
CA GLU A 35 -6.90 9.95 2.47
C GLU A 35 -6.05 8.93 3.27
N THR A 36 -5.36 8.03 2.58
CA THR A 36 -4.54 6.98 3.20
C THR A 36 -3.35 7.57 3.95
N THR A 37 -2.61 8.50 3.33
CA THR A 37 -1.44 9.14 3.93
C THR A 37 -1.85 10.03 5.10
N SER A 38 -2.90 10.83 4.96
CA SER A 38 -3.36 11.71 6.04
C SER A 38 -3.83 10.92 7.26
N THR A 39 -4.55 9.81 7.04
CA THR A 39 -4.97 8.92 8.13
C THR A 39 -3.77 8.23 8.78
N THR A 40 -2.75 7.85 8.01
CA THR A 40 -1.50 7.29 8.57
C THR A 40 -0.80 8.29 9.48
N LEU A 41 -0.69 9.55 9.06
CA LEU A 41 -0.09 10.61 9.87
C LEU A 41 -0.89 10.88 11.15
N ARG A 42 -2.23 10.89 11.07
CA ARG A 42 -3.09 11.04 12.26
C ARG A 42 -2.85 9.94 13.28
N TRP A 43 -2.77 8.68 12.83
CA TRP A 43 -2.45 7.56 13.71
C TRP A 43 -1.03 7.64 14.27
N ALA A 44 -0.04 8.02 13.46
CA ALA A 44 1.33 8.22 13.92
C ALA A 44 1.38 9.22 15.08
N LEU A 45 0.76 10.39 14.91
CA LEU A 45 0.70 11.42 15.95
C LEU A 45 -0.05 10.93 17.20
N LEU A 46 -1.16 10.21 17.02
CA LEU A 46 -1.91 9.63 18.12
C LEU A 46 -1.05 8.64 18.93
N TYR A 47 -0.34 7.72 18.27
CA TYR A 47 0.52 6.76 18.98
C TYR A 47 1.71 7.43 19.67
N MET A 48 2.30 8.46 19.07
CA MET A 48 3.35 9.24 19.75
C MET A 48 2.81 9.92 21.01
N ALA A 49 1.60 10.48 20.96
CA ALA A 49 0.97 11.10 22.12
C ALA A 49 0.60 10.09 23.22
N LEU A 50 0.22 8.86 22.85
CA LEU A 50 -0.10 7.78 23.79
C LEU A 50 1.14 7.07 24.35
N HIS A 51 2.27 7.12 23.64
CA HIS A 51 3.53 6.48 24.02
C HIS A 51 4.70 7.49 24.01
N PRO A 52 4.77 8.38 25.03
CA PRO A 52 5.82 9.40 25.10
C PRO A 52 7.25 8.83 25.14
N ASP A 53 7.41 7.61 25.63
CA ASP A 53 8.68 6.87 25.63
C ASP A 53 9.15 6.53 24.20
N ILE A 54 8.22 6.10 23.33
CA ILE A 54 8.51 5.86 21.91
C ILE A 54 8.84 7.17 21.22
N GLN A 55 8.05 8.21 21.49
CA GLN A 55 8.30 9.55 20.93
C GLN A 55 9.69 10.08 21.32
N ALA A 56 10.09 9.96 22.59
CA ALA A 56 11.40 10.40 23.07
C ALA A 56 12.54 9.66 22.36
N ARG A 57 12.42 8.34 22.18
CA ARG A 57 13.43 7.53 21.48
C ARG A 57 13.55 7.88 19.99
N VAL A 58 12.43 8.20 19.33
CA VAL A 58 12.47 8.69 17.94
C VAL A 58 13.17 10.05 17.86
N GLN A 59 12.89 10.96 18.79
CA GLN A 59 13.58 12.25 18.86
C GLN A 59 15.08 12.10 19.12
N GLU A 60 15.47 11.22 20.05
CA GLU A 60 16.88 10.92 20.33
C GLU A 60 17.62 10.40 19.08
N GLU A 61 16.99 9.49 18.32
CA GLU A 61 17.59 9.00 17.07
C GLU A 61 17.74 10.12 16.04
N ILE A 62 16.71 10.97 15.86
CA ILE A 62 16.76 12.16 14.99
C ILE A 62 17.93 13.08 15.39
N ASP A 63 18.02 13.42 16.68
CA ASP A 63 19.05 14.31 17.20
C ASP A 63 20.46 13.72 17.02
N SER A 64 20.60 12.40 17.17
CA SER A 64 21.89 11.72 17.00
C SER A 64 22.36 11.64 15.55
N VAL A 65 21.46 11.42 14.59
CA VAL A 65 21.79 11.17 13.17
C VAL A 65 21.82 12.46 12.35
N ILE A 66 20.86 13.35 12.60
CA ILE A 66 20.64 14.57 11.83
C ILE A 66 21.18 15.78 12.59
N GLY A 67 20.97 15.82 13.91
CA GLY A 67 21.27 16.98 14.75
C GLY A 67 20.35 18.17 14.46
N GLN A 68 20.73 19.34 14.97
CA GLN A 68 19.90 20.55 14.94
C GLN A 68 20.28 21.54 13.82
N SER A 69 21.28 21.21 12.99
CA SER A 69 21.85 22.11 11.99
C SER A 69 21.16 22.06 10.63
N ARG A 70 20.37 21.01 10.36
CA ARG A 70 19.67 20.81 9.08
C ARG A 70 18.38 20.04 9.26
N LEU A 71 17.54 20.07 8.22
CA LEU A 71 16.32 19.26 8.17
C LEU A 71 16.62 17.80 7.75
N PRO A 72 15.72 16.85 8.11
CA PRO A 72 15.77 15.47 7.65
C PRO A 72 15.68 15.36 6.12
N ALA A 73 16.40 14.40 5.55
CA ALA A 73 16.36 14.04 4.13
C ALA A 73 16.17 12.52 3.95
N LEU A 74 15.80 12.07 2.75
CA LEU A 74 15.51 10.64 2.52
C LEU A 74 16.73 9.75 2.73
N GLU A 75 17.93 10.28 2.52
CA GLU A 75 19.21 9.61 2.71
C GLU A 75 19.53 9.33 4.19
N ASP A 76 18.81 9.96 5.12
CA ASP A 76 18.93 9.69 6.56
C ASP A 76 18.23 8.40 6.97
N ARG A 77 17.23 7.96 6.21
CA ARG A 77 16.35 6.83 6.57
C ARG A 77 17.13 5.56 6.92
N ASP A 78 18.16 5.24 6.15
CA ASP A 78 18.94 4.01 6.34
C ASP A 78 19.80 4.05 7.62
N ARG A 79 20.03 5.25 8.17
CA ARG A 79 20.71 5.48 9.46
C ARG A 79 19.74 5.65 10.62
N MET A 80 18.43 5.59 10.38
CA MET A 80 17.37 5.77 11.38
C MET A 80 16.48 4.51 11.50
N PRO A 81 17.06 3.35 11.86
CA PRO A 81 16.33 2.10 11.91
C PRO A 81 15.16 2.10 12.90
N TYR A 82 15.25 2.82 14.03
CA TYR A 82 14.19 2.86 15.02
C TYR A 82 12.98 3.66 14.53
N THR A 83 13.21 4.85 13.97
CA THR A 83 12.18 5.69 13.36
C THR A 83 11.51 4.96 12.20
N ASN A 84 12.29 4.27 11.36
CA ASN A 84 11.74 3.46 10.28
C ASN A 84 10.89 2.30 10.82
N ALA A 85 11.33 1.62 11.87
CA ALA A 85 10.55 0.59 12.54
C ALA A 85 9.24 1.12 13.12
N VAL A 86 9.24 2.31 13.74
CA VAL A 86 8.03 2.94 14.27
C VAL A 86 7.05 3.28 13.15
N ILE A 87 7.51 3.83 12.02
CA ILE A 87 6.64 4.10 10.86
C ILE A 87 5.98 2.81 10.36
N HIS A 88 6.74 1.73 10.24
CA HIS A 88 6.20 0.42 9.84
C HIS A 88 5.20 -0.13 10.87
N GLU A 89 5.46 0.06 12.16
CA GLU A 89 4.57 -0.40 13.22
C GLU A 89 3.26 0.40 13.26
N VAL A 90 3.31 1.71 13.03
CA VAL A 90 2.12 2.55 12.86
C VAL A 90 1.27 2.01 11.71
N GLN A 91 1.86 1.73 10.54
CA GLN A 91 1.13 1.18 9.40
C GLN A 91 0.52 -0.20 9.68
N ARG A 92 1.28 -1.07 10.37
CA ARG A 92 0.82 -2.41 10.74
C ARG A 92 -0.35 -2.36 11.72
N PHE A 93 -0.27 -1.51 12.73
CA PHE A 93 -1.26 -1.46 13.82
C PHE A 93 -2.51 -0.67 13.44
N SER A 94 -2.36 0.43 12.69
CA SER A 94 -3.49 1.26 12.25
C SER A 94 -4.41 0.56 11.24
N ASN A 95 -3.85 -0.35 10.42
CA ASN A 95 -4.57 -1.15 9.44
C ASN A 95 -5.63 -0.35 8.64
N ILE A 96 -5.21 0.75 8.04
CA ILE A 96 -6.11 1.81 7.48
C ILE A 96 -6.99 1.31 6.35
N VAL A 97 -6.54 0.29 5.60
CA VAL A 97 -7.30 -0.32 4.51
C VAL A 97 -7.48 -1.81 4.80
N PRO A 98 -8.35 -2.18 5.76
CA PRO A 98 -8.43 -3.55 6.26
C PRO A 98 -8.90 -4.54 5.18
N LEU A 99 -9.68 -4.10 4.19
CA LEU A 99 -10.24 -4.97 3.15
C LEU A 99 -9.46 -4.95 1.83
N ASN A 100 -8.40 -4.14 1.72
CA ASN A 100 -7.76 -3.77 0.45
C ASN A 100 -8.77 -3.32 -0.62
N VAL A 101 -8.28 -3.12 -1.84
CA VAL A 101 -9.12 -2.96 -3.04
C VAL A 101 -9.51 -4.36 -3.55
N PRO A 102 -10.81 -4.63 -3.82
CA PRO A 102 -11.25 -5.90 -4.36
C PRO A 102 -10.51 -6.28 -5.65
N ARG A 103 -10.18 -7.57 -5.77
CA ARG A 103 -9.50 -8.15 -6.93
C ARG A 103 -10.47 -9.03 -7.70
N VAL A 104 -10.27 -9.14 -9.01
CA VAL A 104 -11.10 -9.99 -9.88
C VAL A 104 -10.23 -11.03 -10.57
N ALA A 105 -10.67 -12.29 -10.57
CA ALA A 105 -10.00 -13.36 -11.31
C ALA A 105 -10.09 -13.13 -12.83
N THR A 106 -8.94 -12.96 -13.49
CA THR A 106 -8.88 -12.70 -14.94
C THR A 106 -9.10 -13.95 -15.78
N LYS A 107 -8.91 -15.13 -15.18
CA LYS A 107 -9.17 -16.47 -15.75
C LYS A 107 -9.53 -17.44 -14.62
N ASP A 108 -10.08 -18.60 -15.02
CA ASP A 108 -10.29 -19.71 -14.10
C ASP A 108 -8.95 -20.10 -13.44
N THR A 109 -8.96 -20.25 -12.12
CA THR A 109 -7.76 -20.56 -11.34
C THR A 109 -8.10 -21.41 -10.12
N THR A 110 -7.09 -22.00 -9.50
CA THR A 110 -7.23 -22.72 -8.24
C THR A 110 -6.33 -22.05 -7.19
N LEU A 111 -6.89 -21.67 -6.05
CA LEU A 111 -6.17 -21.04 -4.95
C LEU A 111 -6.38 -21.84 -3.66
N ALA A 112 -5.30 -22.29 -3.02
CA ALA A 112 -5.35 -23.09 -1.79
C ALA A 112 -6.30 -24.31 -1.87
N GLY A 113 -6.42 -24.92 -3.05
CA GLY A 113 -7.32 -26.06 -3.31
C GLY A 113 -8.76 -25.69 -3.70
N PHE A 114 -9.13 -24.41 -3.68
CA PHE A 114 -10.45 -23.93 -4.12
C PHE A 114 -10.44 -23.48 -5.57
N PHE A 115 -11.39 -23.95 -6.37
CA PHE A 115 -11.60 -23.49 -7.74
C PHE A 115 -12.28 -22.12 -7.75
N LEU A 116 -11.68 -21.15 -8.45
CA LEU A 116 -12.17 -19.79 -8.61
C LEU A 116 -12.47 -19.55 -10.10
N PRO A 117 -13.75 -19.32 -10.48
CA PRO A 117 -14.09 -19.04 -11.87
C PRO A 117 -13.62 -17.64 -12.31
N LYS A 118 -13.44 -17.44 -13.62
CA LYS A 118 -13.21 -16.13 -14.22
C LYS A 118 -14.30 -15.15 -13.77
N ARG A 119 -13.90 -13.91 -13.48
CA ARG A 119 -14.73 -12.82 -12.92
C ARG A 119 -15.14 -13.00 -11.45
N PHE A 120 -14.59 -13.99 -10.74
CA PHE A 120 -14.77 -14.09 -9.29
C PHE A 120 -14.16 -12.86 -8.58
N LEU A 121 -14.95 -12.21 -7.73
CA LEU A 121 -14.55 -11.06 -6.92
C LEU A 121 -14.00 -11.56 -5.58
N ALA A 122 -12.77 -11.19 -5.25
CA ALA A 122 -12.09 -11.57 -4.02
C ALA A 122 -11.60 -10.32 -3.27
N SER A 123 -11.89 -10.26 -1.97
CA SER A 123 -11.28 -9.27 -1.06
C SER A 123 -10.09 -9.91 -0.34
N ILE A 124 -9.03 -9.14 -0.13
CA ILE A 124 -7.81 -9.61 0.54
C ILE A 124 -7.74 -8.96 1.92
N PHE A 125 -7.71 -9.79 2.96
CA PHE A 125 -7.61 -9.35 4.34
C PHE A 125 -6.13 -9.44 4.79
N PRO A 126 -5.37 -8.32 4.86
CA PRO A 126 -3.95 -8.37 5.18
C PRO A 126 -3.70 -8.83 6.63
N TRP A 127 -4.62 -8.55 7.56
CA TRP A 127 -4.45 -8.88 8.98
C TRP A 127 -4.57 -10.38 9.27
N THR A 128 -5.25 -11.17 8.42
CA THR A 128 -5.45 -12.61 8.67
C THR A 128 -4.19 -13.44 8.48
N GLY A 129 -3.17 -12.89 7.78
CA GLY A 129 -1.86 -13.53 7.63
C GLY A 129 -0.84 -13.13 8.71
N GLY A 130 -1.01 -11.97 9.34
CA GLY A 130 0.00 -11.35 10.20
C GLY A 130 0.10 -11.95 11.60
N SER A 131 -0.99 -12.49 12.16
CA SER A 131 -1.01 -13.06 13.52
C SER A 131 -0.13 -14.29 13.72
N ARG A 132 0.33 -14.92 12.62
CA ARG A 132 1.33 -16.00 12.64
C ARG A 132 2.78 -15.50 12.56
N VAL A 133 2.99 -14.27 12.12
CA VAL A 133 4.32 -13.70 11.81
C VAL A 133 4.75 -12.67 12.86
N LEU A 134 3.82 -11.85 13.35
CA LEU A 134 4.06 -10.90 14.42
C LEU A 134 2.95 -11.05 15.47
N PRO A 135 3.25 -11.60 16.66
CA PRO A 135 2.29 -11.62 17.75
C PRO A 135 1.96 -10.17 18.14
N THR A 136 0.67 -9.87 18.30
CA THR A 136 0.27 -8.60 18.90
C THR A 136 0.75 -8.58 20.35
N PRO A 137 1.44 -7.52 20.81
CA PRO A 137 1.70 -7.39 22.24
C PRO A 137 0.35 -7.34 23.00
N PRO A 138 0.32 -7.81 24.25
CA PRO A 138 -0.88 -7.89 25.07
C PRO A 138 -1.54 -6.53 25.32
#